data_AF-A0A1Q9EF99-F1
#
_entry.id   AF-A0A1Q9EF99-F1
#
_cell.length_a   1.000
_cell.length_b   1.000
_cell.length_c   1.000
_cell.angle_alpha   90.00
_cell.angle_beta   90.00
_cell.angle_gamma   90.00
#
_symmetry.space_group_name_H-M   'P 1'
#
loop_
_entity.id
_entity.type
_entity.pdbx_description
1 polymer ?
#
loop_
_entity_poly.entity_id
_entity_poly.type
_entity_poly.pdbx_seq_one_letter_code
_entity_poly.pdbx_strand_id
1 'polypeptide(L)'
;MAAPCESRLAHRRNANRDVCQVCCLVAATLCMCVACNVGGSMMAFLMPKSPAYINYSTTLVYTLVFFLIASAEDRKAGGPLGPEVRCWRQQQHILWLTACTTLSNFTFQFSDPWVAGVTAELLLYMSIPAVWLSSIYVLHDSFTLRESAGVVIVLVAILIGILPRMLQERHEVGDESNPAWAVVLYGLSAGLQGLVMMFQERATRAPNDLRPATALFWYNLYCCVTALFTIPMEAVPYLNGTVTGRSLSDAFQNQVHSLCCAAGAPYAEDVLTGYCKVGAWLWPQVYALSHAGMFYLNARLIQRFNALWTQFVRTKPVLFVSSNFMAMRLSAAWTLCLLCFVITEAARRGGSQVDLLKNVEKPAELQGDAGTDEGSLVGPYEPSLKEWIDLLDDPRRAVRLDAVEEIGKMGTKAEAAIPKLTSRGLSDGSIDIRVATVKILGNMGKKAADSVTAIFNGVGWEVKSANDPYLKAASAALAKIGKKEPNKVLQVARQRMTYIPWYTKWLAIKTCGLLGKEAANLTPLIHKMKYDDNHNVQTAAARALYLIAK
;
A
#
# COMPACT_ATOMS: atom_id res chain seq x y z
N MET A 1 -18.18 -24.61 -29.21
CA MET A 1 -16.96 -24.81 -28.40
C MET A 1 -15.78 -24.19 -29.15
N ALA A 2 -15.33 -22.99 -28.76
CA ALA A 2 -14.03 -22.40 -29.07
C ALA A 2 -14.02 -20.99 -28.46
N ALA A 3 -13.28 -20.76 -27.37
CA ALA A 3 -13.01 -19.41 -26.88
C ALA A 3 -11.82 -18.83 -27.66
N PRO A 4 -11.87 -17.56 -28.12
CA PRO A 4 -10.95 -17.05 -29.12
C PRO A 4 -9.55 -16.79 -28.53
N CYS A 5 -8.53 -17.26 -29.24
CA CYS A 5 -7.11 -17.27 -28.85
C CYS A 5 -6.55 -15.87 -28.50
N GLU A 6 -7.13 -14.80 -29.04
CA GLU A 6 -6.66 -13.42 -28.86
C GLU A 6 -6.90 -12.86 -27.45
N SER A 7 -8.01 -13.22 -26.78
CA SER A 7 -8.27 -12.78 -25.40
C SER A 7 -7.27 -13.41 -24.42
N ARG A 8 -6.86 -14.66 -24.66
CA ARG A 8 -5.79 -15.32 -23.91
C ARG A 8 -4.43 -14.69 -24.16
N LEU A 9 -4.14 -14.26 -25.39
CA LEU A 9 -2.88 -13.59 -25.72
C LEU A 9 -2.76 -12.19 -25.11
N ALA A 10 -3.84 -11.41 -25.11
CA ALA A 10 -3.88 -10.09 -24.45
C ALA A 10 -3.81 -10.21 -22.93
N HIS A 11 -4.53 -11.18 -22.35
CA HIS A 11 -4.47 -11.46 -20.92
C HIS A 11 -3.09 -11.99 -20.49
N ARG A 12 -2.44 -12.82 -21.32
CA ARG A 12 -1.04 -13.23 -21.13
C ARG A 12 -0.07 -12.07 -21.27
N ARG A 13 -0.28 -11.15 -22.22
CA ARG A 13 0.57 -9.95 -22.38
C ARG A 13 0.48 -9.00 -21.18
N ASN A 14 -0.72 -8.76 -20.66
CA ASN A 14 -0.91 -7.93 -19.46
C ASN A 14 -0.39 -8.65 -18.20
N ALA A 15 -0.65 -9.94 -18.03
CA ALA A 15 -0.08 -10.72 -16.93
C ALA A 15 1.45 -10.76 -16.98
N ASN A 16 2.06 -10.93 -18.17
CA ASN A 16 3.52 -10.88 -18.32
C ASN A 16 4.09 -9.50 -18.01
N ARG A 17 3.36 -8.42 -18.34
CA ARG A 17 3.76 -7.05 -18.02
C ARG A 17 3.69 -6.79 -16.52
N ASP A 18 2.65 -7.26 -15.85
CA ASP A 18 2.51 -7.15 -14.39
C ASP A 18 3.55 -7.98 -13.65
N VAL A 19 3.81 -9.21 -14.10
CA VAL A 19 4.88 -10.05 -13.56
C VAL A 19 6.24 -9.38 -13.75
N CYS A 20 6.52 -8.82 -14.93
CA CYS A 20 7.75 -8.08 -15.18
C CYS A 20 7.91 -6.87 -14.25
N GLN A 21 6.84 -6.08 -14.05
CA GLN A 21 6.87 -4.95 -13.11
C GLN A 21 7.12 -5.38 -11.66
N VAL A 22 6.47 -6.45 -11.21
CA VAL A 22 6.67 -7.01 -9.86
C VAL A 22 8.11 -7.52 -9.70
N CYS A 23 8.61 -8.28 -10.67
CA CYS A 23 9.99 -8.79 -10.64
C CYS A 23 11.01 -7.64 -10.61
N CYS A 24 10.81 -6.58 -11.40
CA CYS A 24 11.67 -5.40 -11.37
C CYS A 24 11.61 -4.69 -10.00
N LEU A 25 10.42 -4.56 -9.40
CA LEU A 25 10.25 -3.93 -8.09
C LEU A 25 10.96 -4.72 -6.98
N VAL A 26 10.81 -6.05 -6.98
CA VAL A 26 11.49 -6.94 -6.02
C VAL A 26 13.01 -6.90 -6.23
N ALA A 27 13.49 -6.99 -7.47
CA ALA A 27 14.92 -6.92 -7.78
C ALA A 27 15.54 -5.59 -7.36
N ALA A 28 14.86 -4.47 -7.62
CA ALA A 28 15.29 -3.15 -7.17
C ALA A 28 15.35 -3.06 -5.65
N THR A 29 14.35 -3.61 -4.95
CA THR A 29 14.31 -3.65 -3.48
C THR A 29 15.49 -4.44 -2.93
N LEU A 30 15.76 -5.64 -3.47
CA LEU A 30 16.91 -6.46 -3.07
C LEU A 30 18.25 -5.76 -3.33
N CYS A 31 18.39 -5.09 -4.48
CA CYS A 31 19.59 -4.31 -4.79
C CYS A 31 19.82 -3.18 -3.77
N MET A 32 18.77 -2.45 -3.42
CA MET A 32 18.84 -1.40 -2.40
C MET A 32 19.12 -1.98 -1.00
N CYS A 33 18.55 -3.14 -0.65
CA CYS A 33 18.88 -3.84 0.59
C CYS A 33 20.37 -4.22 0.65
N VAL A 34 20.94 -4.75 -0.43
CA VAL A 34 22.37 -5.11 -0.49
C VAL A 34 23.23 -3.86 -0.35
N ALA A 35 22.95 -2.81 -1.12
CA ALA A 35 23.68 -1.54 -1.05
C ALA A 35 23.60 -0.91 0.35
N CYS A 36 22.44 -0.99 1.01
CA CYS A 36 22.25 -0.48 2.37
C CYS A 36 23.09 -1.27 3.39
N ASN A 37 23.15 -2.59 3.28
CA ASN A 37 23.96 -3.40 4.19
C ASN A 37 25.46 -3.14 3.97
N VAL A 38 25.93 -3.15 2.71
CA VAL A 38 27.33 -2.87 2.39
C VAL A 38 27.70 -1.45 2.86
N GLY A 39 26.84 -0.47 2.60
CA GLY A 39 27.03 0.90 3.07
C GLY A 39 27.13 1.01 4.58
N GLY A 40 26.27 0.30 5.31
CA GLY A 40 26.29 0.28 6.78
C GLY A 40 27.56 -0.35 7.34
N SER A 41 27.96 -1.52 6.81
CA SER A 41 29.18 -2.22 7.25
C SER A 41 30.45 -1.43 6.94
N MET A 42 30.54 -0.84 5.74
CA MET A 42 31.70 -0.02 5.37
C MET A 42 31.75 1.28 6.16
N MET A 43 30.61 1.88 6.46
CA MET A 43 30.54 3.05 7.33
C MET A 43 31.01 2.72 8.75
N ALA A 44 30.54 1.62 9.34
CA ALA A 44 31.00 1.17 10.66
C ALA A 44 32.52 0.91 10.68
N PHE A 45 33.08 0.36 9.59
CA PHE A 45 34.53 0.14 9.47
C PHE A 45 35.36 1.42 9.32
N LEU A 46 34.83 2.44 8.64
CA LEU A 46 35.54 3.69 8.33
C LEU A 46 35.30 4.79 9.37
N MET A 47 34.22 4.69 10.15
CA MET A 47 33.80 5.63 11.20
C MET A 47 33.48 4.88 12.51
N PRO A 48 34.44 4.15 13.11
CA PRO A 48 34.18 3.21 14.21
C PRO A 48 33.71 3.89 15.51
N LYS A 49 34.00 5.18 15.70
CA LYS A 49 33.68 5.93 16.93
C LYS A 49 32.35 6.69 16.87
N SER A 50 31.59 6.50 15.79
CA SER A 50 30.37 7.25 15.50
C SER A 50 29.16 6.36 15.17
N PRO A 51 28.84 5.31 15.94
CA PRO A 51 27.74 4.39 15.62
C PRO A 51 26.37 5.11 15.59
N ALA A 52 26.17 6.10 16.46
CA ALA A 52 24.92 6.84 16.55
C ALA A 52 24.68 7.86 15.42
N TYR A 53 25.72 8.20 14.65
CA TYR A 53 25.59 9.01 13.43
C TYR A 53 24.57 8.39 12.45
N ILE A 54 24.51 7.05 12.40
CA ILE A 54 23.57 6.29 11.58
C ILE A 54 22.13 6.70 11.91
N ASN A 55 21.76 6.80 13.19
CA ASN A 55 20.36 7.01 13.58
C ASN A 55 19.88 8.45 13.43
N TYR A 56 20.78 9.44 13.42
CA TYR A 56 20.39 10.85 13.49
C TYR A 56 20.71 11.60 12.20
N SER A 57 21.98 11.54 11.80
CA SER A 57 22.47 12.32 10.67
C SER A 57 22.02 11.71 9.35
N THR A 58 22.05 10.38 9.21
CA THR A 58 21.51 9.76 7.99
C THR A 58 19.99 9.94 7.88
N THR A 59 19.28 9.98 9.02
CA THR A 59 17.85 10.30 9.10
C THR A 59 17.52 11.67 8.54
N LEU A 60 18.33 12.67 8.87
CA LEU A 60 18.20 13.99 8.28
C LEU A 60 18.42 13.95 6.76
N VAL A 61 19.45 13.25 6.29
CA VAL A 61 19.78 13.15 4.85
C VAL A 61 18.64 12.52 4.06
N TYR A 62 18.15 11.34 4.46
CA TYR A 62 17.06 10.72 3.71
C TYR A 62 15.71 11.41 3.92
N THR A 63 15.50 12.17 5.00
CA THR A 63 14.33 13.07 5.13
C THR A 63 14.31 14.10 3.99
N LEU A 64 15.46 14.69 3.64
CA LEU A 64 15.57 15.60 2.50
C LEU A 64 15.32 14.88 1.18
N VAL A 65 15.82 13.65 1.01
CA VAL A 65 15.52 12.82 -0.17
C VAL A 65 14.03 12.59 -0.32
N PHE A 66 13.33 12.21 0.76
CA PHE A 66 11.88 12.01 0.73
C PHE A 66 11.12 13.30 0.47
N PHE A 67 11.59 14.44 0.98
CA PHE A 67 11.01 15.74 0.66
C PHE A 67 11.07 16.03 -0.84
N LEU A 68 12.20 15.75 -1.50
CA LEU A 68 12.36 15.94 -2.94
C LEU A 68 11.46 15.00 -3.75
N ILE A 69 11.41 13.71 -3.38
CA ILE A 69 10.55 12.72 -4.04
C ILE A 69 9.08 13.09 -3.87
N ALA A 70 8.65 13.39 -2.64
CA ALA A 70 7.30 13.84 -2.33
C ALA A 70 6.94 15.11 -3.09
N SER A 71 7.85 16.09 -3.15
CA SER A 71 7.64 17.33 -3.89
C SER A 71 7.50 17.10 -5.40
N ALA A 72 8.11 16.05 -5.96
CA ALA A 72 7.97 15.69 -7.36
C ALA A 72 6.66 14.92 -7.63
N GLU A 73 6.31 13.94 -6.79
CA GLU A 73 5.09 13.13 -6.92
C GLU A 73 3.82 13.95 -6.63
N ASP A 74 3.89 14.90 -5.68
CA ASP A 74 2.73 15.57 -5.09
C ASP A 74 2.54 17.01 -5.57
N ARG A 75 3.21 17.40 -6.67
CA ARG A 75 3.11 18.76 -7.23
C ARG A 75 1.69 19.27 -7.39
N LYS A 76 0.75 18.40 -7.79
CA LYS A 76 -0.66 18.76 -8.01
C LYS A 76 -1.49 18.87 -6.72
N ALA A 77 -1.02 18.28 -5.62
CA ALA A 77 -1.70 18.24 -4.32
C ALA A 77 -1.08 19.20 -3.28
N GLY A 78 -0.14 20.07 -3.69
CA GLY A 78 0.56 20.99 -2.80
C GLY A 78 1.84 20.44 -2.16
N GLY A 79 2.35 19.30 -2.65
CA GLY A 79 3.59 18.70 -2.14
C GLY A 79 3.44 18.05 -0.75
N PRO A 80 4.55 17.70 -0.09
CA PRO A 80 4.53 17.10 1.25
C PRO A 80 3.91 18.01 2.33
N LEU A 81 3.79 19.31 2.06
CA LEU A 81 3.24 20.32 2.97
C LEU A 81 1.78 20.69 2.65
N GLY A 82 1.15 19.96 1.73
CA GLY A 82 -0.23 20.20 1.30
C GLY A 82 -1.27 20.07 2.43
N PRO A 83 -2.46 20.67 2.27
CA PRO A 83 -3.48 20.72 3.32
C PRO A 83 -4.04 19.34 3.69
N GLU A 84 -4.06 18.40 2.75
CA GLU A 84 -4.57 17.04 2.98
C GLU A 84 -3.74 16.30 4.04
N VAL A 85 -2.42 16.43 3.98
CA VAL A 85 -1.45 15.76 4.88
C VAL A 85 -1.46 16.37 6.28
N ARG A 86 -1.87 17.64 6.41
CA ARG A 86 -1.98 18.35 7.70
C ARG A 86 -3.21 17.95 8.50
N CYS A 87 -4.08 17.10 7.95
CA CYS A 87 -5.23 16.58 8.68
C CYS A 87 -4.77 15.84 9.95
N TRP A 88 -5.35 16.22 11.10
CA TRP A 88 -4.97 15.69 12.41
C TRP A 88 -5.02 14.16 12.47
N ARG A 89 -6.02 13.54 11.83
CA ARG A 89 -6.16 12.09 11.78
C ARG A 89 -4.99 11.39 11.07
N GLN A 90 -4.47 11.97 9.99
CA GLN A 90 -3.29 11.42 9.30
C GLN A 90 -2.03 11.66 10.14
N GLN A 91 -1.92 12.82 10.77
CA GLN A 91 -0.81 13.13 11.67
C GLN A 91 -0.76 12.18 12.87
N GLN A 92 -1.90 11.78 13.44
CA GLN A 92 -1.96 10.76 14.50
C GLN A 92 -1.35 9.42 14.07
N HIS A 93 -1.60 8.96 12.84
CA HIS A 93 -0.99 7.73 12.33
C HIS A 93 0.53 7.86 12.17
N ILE A 94 0.99 9.00 11.65
CA ILE A 94 2.42 9.27 11.49
C ILE A 94 3.10 9.40 12.87
N LEU A 95 2.43 10.00 13.85
CA LEU A 95 2.92 10.11 15.23
C LEU A 95 3.05 8.74 15.90
N TRP A 96 2.07 7.86 15.76
CA TRP A 96 2.17 6.47 16.27
C TRP A 96 3.31 5.70 15.60
N LEU A 97 3.44 5.83 14.28
CA LEU A 97 4.55 5.23 13.54
C LEU A 97 5.90 5.74 14.04
N THR A 98 6.01 7.06 14.26
CA THR A 98 7.20 7.72 14.80
C THR A 98 7.51 7.24 16.22
N ALA A 99 6.50 7.14 17.09
CA ALA A 99 6.67 6.68 18.47
C ALA A 99 7.20 5.24 18.52
N CYS A 100 6.61 4.33 17.75
CA CYS A 100 7.08 2.94 17.66
C CYS A 100 8.49 2.84 17.08
N THR A 101 8.82 3.59 16.04
CA THR A 101 10.18 3.61 15.49
C THR A 101 11.17 4.20 16.46
N THR A 102 10.85 5.33 17.10
CA THR A 102 11.75 5.96 18.06
C THR A 102 12.05 4.99 19.19
N LEU A 103 11.04 4.29 19.70
CA LEU A 103 11.21 3.28 20.74
C LEU A 103 12.05 2.09 20.24
N SER A 104 11.82 1.62 19.01
CA SER A 104 12.61 0.55 18.37
C SER A 104 14.09 0.95 18.23
N ASN A 105 14.36 2.12 17.66
CA ASN A 105 15.71 2.65 17.47
C ASN A 105 16.42 2.88 18.81
N PHE A 106 15.68 3.37 19.81
CA PHE A 106 16.18 3.59 21.16
C PHE A 106 16.61 2.26 21.80
N THR A 107 15.72 1.26 21.84
CA THR A 107 16.04 -0.03 22.46
C THR A 107 17.14 -0.76 21.70
N PHE A 108 17.18 -0.65 20.37
CA PHE A 108 18.26 -1.16 19.53
C PHE A 108 19.59 -0.48 19.86
N GLN A 109 19.67 0.86 19.82
CA GLN A 109 20.90 1.63 20.01
C GLN A 109 21.64 1.29 21.31
N PHE A 110 20.88 1.06 22.39
CA PHE A 110 21.46 0.81 23.71
C PHE A 110 21.69 -0.67 24.03
N SER A 111 21.15 -1.59 23.22
CA SER A 111 21.38 -3.03 23.36
C SER A 111 22.40 -3.57 22.36
N ASP A 112 22.53 -2.98 21.18
CA ASP A 112 23.43 -3.41 20.10
C ASP A 112 24.90 -3.55 20.55
N PRO A 113 25.49 -2.64 21.35
CA PRO A 113 26.86 -2.80 21.83
C PRO A 113 27.09 -4.02 22.74
N TRP A 114 26.01 -4.59 23.30
CA TRP A 114 26.06 -5.64 24.30
C TRP A 114 25.60 -7.01 23.77
N VAL A 115 25.04 -7.05 22.56
CA VAL A 115 24.53 -8.28 21.94
C VAL A 115 25.43 -8.63 20.77
N ALA A 116 26.14 -9.73 20.89
CA ALA A 116 27.19 -10.10 19.95
C ALA A 116 26.75 -11.14 18.92
N GLY A 117 27.49 -11.15 17.80
CA GLY A 117 27.57 -12.22 16.82
C GLY A 117 26.22 -12.81 16.39
N VAL A 118 26.12 -14.13 16.55
CA VAL A 118 25.00 -14.94 16.07
C VAL A 118 23.71 -14.69 16.88
N THR A 119 23.82 -14.23 18.12
CA THR A 119 22.66 -13.88 18.96
C THR A 119 21.92 -12.67 18.38
N ALA A 120 22.65 -11.61 18.00
CA ALA A 120 22.08 -10.44 17.33
C ALA A 120 21.39 -10.83 16.01
N GLU A 121 22.02 -11.68 15.21
CA GLU A 121 21.45 -12.19 13.95
C GLU A 121 20.12 -12.93 14.18
N LEU A 122 20.04 -13.80 15.18
CA LEU A 122 18.81 -14.52 15.52
C LEU A 122 17.69 -13.55 15.95
N LEU A 123 18.00 -12.57 16.79
CA LEU A 123 17.01 -11.63 17.31
C LEU A 123 16.43 -10.72 16.22
N LEU A 124 17.21 -10.33 15.20
CA LEU A 124 16.71 -9.55 14.07
C LEU A 124 15.56 -10.24 13.32
N TYR A 125 15.57 -11.58 13.28
CA TYR A 125 14.52 -12.37 12.64
C TYR A 125 13.22 -12.45 13.47
N MET A 126 13.20 -12.00 14.73
CA MET A 126 11.97 -11.85 15.52
C MET A 126 10.99 -10.84 14.94
N SER A 127 11.44 -10.00 14.01
CA SER A 127 10.56 -9.11 13.25
C SER A 127 9.56 -9.87 12.35
N ILE A 128 9.88 -11.10 11.88
CA ILE A 128 8.96 -11.91 11.06
C ILE A 128 7.75 -12.38 11.87
N PRO A 129 7.90 -13.12 13.00
CA PRO A 129 6.75 -13.52 13.80
C PRO A 129 6.03 -12.31 14.39
N ALA A 130 6.73 -11.21 14.70
CA ALA A 130 6.09 -9.98 15.16
C ALA A 130 5.17 -9.39 14.07
N VAL A 131 5.60 -9.31 12.82
CA VAL A 131 4.72 -8.89 11.70
C VAL A 131 3.59 -9.89 11.51
N TRP A 132 3.87 -11.19 11.50
CA TRP A 132 2.86 -12.21 11.28
C TRP A 132 1.75 -12.17 12.35
N LEU A 133 2.12 -12.13 13.62
CA LEU A 133 1.17 -12.04 14.74
C LEU A 133 0.43 -10.70 14.74
N SER A 134 1.12 -9.57 14.52
CA SER A 134 0.47 -8.27 14.50
C SER A 134 -0.47 -8.10 13.30
N SER A 135 -0.19 -8.71 12.15
CA SER A 135 -1.13 -8.76 11.03
C SER A 135 -2.40 -9.54 11.38
N ILE A 136 -2.30 -10.63 12.15
CA ILE A 136 -3.47 -11.41 12.59
C ILE A 136 -4.27 -10.64 13.65
N TYR A 137 -3.61 -10.11 14.69
CA TYR A 137 -4.30 -9.54 15.84
C TYR A 137 -4.72 -8.09 15.67
N VAL A 138 -3.99 -7.31 14.86
CA VAL A 138 -4.22 -5.85 14.74
C VAL A 138 -4.84 -5.46 13.40
N LEU A 139 -4.43 -6.09 12.29
CA LEU A 139 -5.07 -5.87 10.98
C LEU A 139 -6.25 -6.82 10.74
N HIS A 140 -6.42 -7.85 11.56
CA HIS A 140 -7.41 -8.91 11.36
C HIS A 140 -7.31 -9.56 9.97
N ASP A 141 -6.10 -9.62 9.41
CA ASP A 141 -5.85 -10.26 8.12
C ASP A 141 -5.97 -11.79 8.27
N SER A 142 -6.73 -12.42 7.36
CA SER A 142 -6.83 -13.89 7.31
C SER A 142 -5.70 -14.48 6.46
N PHE A 143 -4.82 -15.27 7.07
CA PHE A 143 -3.76 -16.00 6.37
C PHE A 143 -4.22 -17.39 5.94
N THR A 144 -3.85 -17.79 4.74
CA THR A 144 -4.06 -19.16 4.27
C THR A 144 -3.13 -20.14 4.98
N LEU A 145 -3.52 -21.41 5.09
CA LEU A 145 -2.68 -22.47 5.67
C LEU A 145 -1.29 -22.53 5.02
N ARG A 146 -1.21 -22.24 3.71
CA ARG A 146 0.05 -22.23 2.95
C ARG A 146 0.96 -21.07 3.33
N GLU A 147 0.39 -19.88 3.56
CA GLU A 147 1.16 -18.71 4.00
C GLU A 147 1.70 -18.92 5.41
N SER A 148 0.86 -19.41 6.33
CA SER A 148 1.28 -19.76 7.70
C SER A 148 2.34 -20.87 7.72
N ALA A 149 2.16 -21.92 6.90
CA ALA A 149 3.18 -22.96 6.74
C ALA A 149 4.49 -22.40 6.16
N GLY A 150 4.41 -21.46 5.22
CA GLY A 150 5.56 -20.74 4.67
C GLY A 150 6.35 -19.98 5.75
N VAL A 151 5.66 -19.22 6.62
CA VAL A 151 6.29 -18.54 7.76
C VAL A 151 7.04 -19.54 8.64
N VAL A 152 6.40 -20.65 9.01
CA VAL A 152 7.01 -21.68 9.87
C VAL A 152 8.24 -22.30 9.19
N ILE A 153 8.16 -22.63 7.90
CA ILE A 153 9.30 -23.16 7.13
C ILE A 153 10.47 -22.18 7.13
N VAL A 154 10.19 -20.87 6.97
CA VAL A 154 11.22 -19.82 7.01
C VAL A 154 11.89 -19.74 8.36
N LEU A 155 11.11 -19.71 9.44
CA LEU A 155 11.65 -19.67 10.80
C LEU A 155 12.49 -20.91 11.12
N VAL A 156 12.01 -22.10 10.74
CA VAL A 156 12.75 -23.35 10.90
C VAL A 156 14.05 -23.34 10.11
N ALA A 157 14.05 -22.85 8.86
CA ALA A 157 15.26 -22.79 8.05
C ALA A 157 16.29 -21.80 8.60
N ILE A 158 15.85 -20.64 9.11
CA ILE A 158 16.71 -19.69 9.82
C ILE A 158 17.34 -20.36 11.03
N LEU A 159 16.54 -21.04 11.86
CA LEU A 159 17.02 -21.77 13.02
C LEU A 159 18.03 -22.85 12.64
N ILE A 160 17.78 -23.64 11.59
CA ILE A 160 18.73 -24.66 11.09
C ILE A 160 20.05 -24.03 10.63
N GLY A 161 20.01 -22.86 9.99
CA GLY A 161 21.21 -22.17 9.52
C GLY A 161 22.05 -21.55 10.65
N ILE A 162 21.39 -21.09 11.71
CA ILE A 162 21.99 -20.35 12.82
C ILE A 162 22.45 -21.27 13.96
N LEU A 163 21.63 -22.28 14.31
CA LEU A 163 21.86 -23.14 15.48
C LEU A 163 23.23 -23.83 15.49
N PRO A 164 23.77 -24.35 14.37
CA PRO A 164 25.11 -24.94 14.36
C PRO A 164 26.20 -23.92 14.70
N ARG A 165 26.06 -22.66 14.26
CA ARG A 165 27.03 -21.59 14.55
C ARG A 165 26.98 -21.19 16.01
N MET A 166 25.78 -21.06 16.59
CA MET A 166 25.63 -20.79 18.03
C MET A 166 26.24 -21.89 18.91
N LEU A 167 26.12 -23.15 18.48
CA LEU A 167 26.73 -24.28 19.19
C LEU A 167 28.26 -24.30 19.05
N GLN A 168 28.81 -23.85 17.92
CA GLN A 168 30.26 -23.75 17.69
C GLN A 168 30.90 -22.58 18.44
N GLU A 169 30.28 -21.39 18.45
CA GLU A 169 30.83 -20.20 19.13
C GLU A 169 30.95 -20.40 20.65
N ARG A 170 30.06 -21.19 21.27
CA ARG A 170 30.18 -21.59 22.69
C ARG A 170 31.47 -22.33 23.02
N HIS A 171 32.16 -22.91 22.03
CA HIS A 171 33.34 -23.73 22.23
C HIS A 171 34.67 -23.01 21.93
N GLU A 172 34.66 -21.84 21.26
CA GLU A 172 35.90 -21.22 20.74
C GLU A 172 36.30 -19.87 21.37
N VAL A 173 35.38 -19.10 21.97
CA VAL A 173 35.72 -17.75 22.48
C VAL A 173 35.16 -17.53 23.89
N GLY A 174 36.02 -17.06 24.79
CA GLY A 174 35.66 -16.69 26.15
C GLY A 174 34.64 -15.55 26.17
N ASP A 175 33.54 -15.78 26.90
CA ASP A 175 32.65 -14.80 27.52
C ASP A 175 32.31 -13.55 26.68
N GLU A 176 31.69 -13.73 25.50
CA GLU A 176 30.80 -12.70 24.98
C GLU A 176 29.57 -12.64 25.90
N SER A 177 29.66 -11.84 26.95
CA SER A 177 28.56 -11.64 27.88
C SER A 177 27.42 -10.99 27.10
N ASN A 178 26.41 -11.78 26.74
CA ASN A 178 25.13 -11.30 26.24
C ASN A 178 24.24 -11.10 27.48
N PRO A 179 24.28 -9.96 28.17
CA PRO A 179 23.52 -9.80 29.41
C PRO A 179 22.02 -9.90 29.09
N ALA A 180 21.28 -10.59 29.96
CA ALA A 180 19.88 -10.91 29.71
C ALA A 180 19.03 -9.67 29.39
N TRP A 181 19.30 -8.54 30.04
CA TRP A 181 18.58 -7.28 29.78
C TRP A 181 18.82 -6.77 28.34
N ALA A 182 20.03 -6.88 27.79
CA ALA A 182 20.34 -6.41 26.45
C ALA A 182 19.71 -7.31 25.39
N VAL A 183 19.76 -8.62 25.58
CA VAL A 183 19.08 -9.60 24.72
C VAL A 183 17.58 -9.33 24.65
N VAL A 184 16.95 -9.06 25.80
CA VAL A 184 15.52 -8.72 25.86
C VAL A 184 15.22 -7.40 25.16
N LEU A 185 16.01 -6.35 25.39
CA LEU A 185 15.81 -5.05 24.72
C LEU A 185 16.04 -5.12 23.21
N TYR A 186 17.03 -5.88 22.77
CA TYR A 186 17.30 -6.10 21.35
C TYR A 186 16.16 -6.89 20.70
N GLY A 187 15.69 -7.97 21.33
CA GLY A 187 14.51 -8.69 20.85
C GLY A 187 13.25 -7.83 20.81
N LEU A 188 13.04 -6.96 21.81
CA LEU A 188 11.96 -5.99 21.83
C LEU A 188 12.05 -5.00 20.67
N SER A 189 13.25 -4.51 20.33
CA SER A 189 13.47 -3.64 19.17
C SER A 189 13.01 -4.30 17.87
N ALA A 190 13.38 -5.58 17.64
CA ALA A 190 12.98 -6.31 16.45
C ALA A 190 11.45 -6.55 16.41
N GLY A 191 10.83 -6.78 17.57
CA GLY A 191 9.38 -6.88 17.70
C GLY A 191 8.65 -5.56 17.38
N LEU A 192 9.14 -4.45 17.94
CA LEU A 192 8.63 -3.10 17.65
C LEU A 192 8.78 -2.76 16.17
N GLN A 193 9.89 -3.15 15.54
CA GLN A 193 10.09 -2.99 14.11
C GLN A 193 9.02 -3.74 13.28
N GLY A 194 8.53 -4.88 13.79
CA GLY A 194 7.38 -5.56 13.20
C GLY A 194 6.10 -4.74 13.28
N LEU A 195 5.82 -4.14 14.43
CA LEU A 195 4.68 -3.23 14.61
C LEU A 195 4.77 -1.99 13.73
N VAL A 196 5.97 -1.42 13.56
CA VAL A 196 6.22 -0.30 12.63
C VAL A 196 5.79 -0.67 11.21
N MET A 197 6.13 -1.87 10.73
CA MET A 197 5.69 -2.31 9.40
C MET A 197 4.18 -2.51 9.30
N MET A 198 3.53 -2.94 10.39
CA MET A 198 2.07 -3.03 10.46
C MET A 198 1.44 -1.63 10.36
N PHE A 199 1.91 -0.66 11.16
CA PHE A 199 1.40 0.71 11.10
C PHE A 199 1.67 1.36 9.74
N GLN A 200 2.81 1.07 9.12
CA GLN A 200 3.12 1.50 7.77
C GLN A 200 2.13 0.88 6.77
N GLU A 201 1.83 -0.41 6.89
CA GLU A 201 0.81 -1.07 6.08
C GLU A 201 -0.57 -0.45 6.28
N ARG A 202 -1.02 -0.26 7.52
CA ARG A 202 -2.28 0.40 7.83
C ARG A 202 -2.35 1.82 7.25
N ALA A 203 -1.27 2.58 7.36
CA ALA A 203 -1.17 3.92 6.79
C ALA A 203 -1.23 3.91 5.25
N THR A 204 -0.61 2.92 4.61
CA THR A 204 -0.63 2.78 3.14
C THR A 204 -1.91 2.16 2.59
N ARG A 205 -2.66 1.38 3.38
CA ARG A 205 -3.97 0.80 3.03
C ARG A 205 -5.15 1.75 3.36
N ALA A 206 -4.91 2.84 4.11
CA ALA A 206 -5.95 3.77 4.50
C ALA A 206 -6.59 4.48 3.28
N PRO A 207 -7.92 4.70 3.26
CA PRO A 207 -8.67 5.18 2.09
C PRO A 207 -8.39 6.64 1.67
N ASN A 208 -7.56 7.37 2.41
CA ASN A 208 -7.02 8.65 1.99
C ASN A 208 -5.57 8.38 1.59
N ASP A 209 -5.27 8.46 0.29
CA ASP A 209 -3.96 8.17 -0.33
C ASP A 209 -2.82 8.95 0.35
N LEU A 210 -2.33 8.49 1.50
CA LEU A 210 -1.08 8.99 2.05
C LEU A 210 0.02 8.38 1.20
N ARG A 211 0.49 9.19 0.25
CA ARG A 211 1.47 8.76 -0.73
C ARG A 211 2.76 8.37 0.00
N PRO A 212 3.42 7.26 -0.39
CA PRO A 212 4.53 6.69 0.38
C PRO A 212 5.65 7.69 0.70
N ALA A 213 6.05 8.52 -0.26
CA ALA A 213 7.12 9.48 -0.07
C ALA A 213 6.76 10.56 0.96
N THR A 214 5.53 11.04 0.96
CA THR A 214 5.03 12.06 1.88
C THR A 214 4.87 11.51 3.31
N ALA A 215 4.40 10.27 3.43
CA ALA A 215 4.38 9.56 4.72
C ALA A 215 5.79 9.42 5.30
N LEU A 216 6.73 8.94 4.49
CA LEU A 216 8.13 8.73 4.88
C LEU A 216 8.83 10.05 5.21
N PHE A 217 8.53 11.14 4.50
CA PHE A 217 9.05 12.47 4.85
C PHE A 217 8.65 12.90 6.26
N TRP A 218 7.35 12.93 6.58
CA TRP A 218 6.87 13.40 7.88
C TRP A 218 7.30 12.48 9.03
N TYR A 219 7.23 11.18 8.80
CA TYR A 219 7.73 10.17 9.73
C TYR A 219 9.20 10.41 10.10
N ASN A 220 10.08 10.58 9.11
CA ASN A 220 11.50 10.78 9.38
C ASN A 220 11.79 12.16 9.97
N LEU A 221 11.04 13.19 9.59
CA LEU A 221 11.13 14.51 10.20
C LEU A 221 10.81 14.45 11.70
N TYR A 222 9.78 13.71 12.11
CA TYR A 222 9.47 13.53 13.53
C TYR A 222 10.52 12.68 14.25
N CYS A 223 11.08 11.66 13.60
CA CYS A 223 12.21 10.90 14.13
C CYS A 223 13.44 11.80 14.37
N CYS A 224 13.69 12.82 13.52
CA CYS A 224 14.75 13.79 13.76
C CYS A 224 14.50 14.61 15.04
N VAL A 225 13.25 14.95 15.35
CA VAL A 225 12.91 15.68 16.57
C VAL A 225 13.11 14.79 17.80
N THR A 226 12.65 13.54 17.76
CA THR A 226 12.83 12.61 18.88
C THR A 226 14.29 12.24 19.10
N ALA A 227 15.07 12.15 18.03
CA ALA A 227 16.52 11.95 18.08
C ALA A 227 17.28 13.02 18.88
N LEU A 228 16.81 14.27 18.89
CA LEU A 228 17.46 15.33 19.69
C LEU A 228 17.41 15.04 21.19
N PHE A 229 16.41 14.30 21.66
CA PHE A 229 16.28 13.90 23.06
C PHE A 229 17.12 12.68 23.41
N THR A 230 17.54 11.89 22.43
CA THR A 230 18.35 10.68 22.66
C THR A 230 19.86 10.97 22.66
N ILE A 231 20.32 12.05 22.01
CA ILE A 231 21.74 12.46 22.01
C ILE A 231 22.31 12.63 23.43
N PRO A 232 21.64 13.31 24.39
CA PRO A 232 22.12 13.42 25.76
C PRO A 232 22.35 12.07 26.45
N MET A 233 21.65 11.02 26.03
CA MET A 233 21.76 9.69 26.64
C MET A 233 23.03 8.96 26.21
N GLU A 234 23.72 9.39 25.15
CA GLU A 234 25.06 8.89 24.79
C GLU A 234 26.15 9.28 25.79
N ALA A 235 25.91 10.32 26.60
CA ALA A 235 26.81 10.73 27.66
C ALA A 235 26.87 9.68 28.79
N VAL A 236 25.84 8.82 28.89
CA VAL A 236 25.75 7.78 29.92
C VAL A 236 26.66 6.59 29.54
N PRO A 237 27.71 6.28 30.32
CA PRO A 237 28.74 5.31 29.95
C PRO A 237 28.17 3.95 29.51
N TYR A 238 27.28 3.39 30.33
CA TYR A 238 26.69 2.06 30.13
C TYR A 238 25.77 1.98 28.90
N LEU A 239 25.15 3.09 28.53
CA LEU A 239 24.29 3.16 27.36
C LEU A 239 25.12 3.18 26.07
N ASN A 240 26.28 3.81 26.07
CA ASN A 240 27.14 3.91 24.87
C ASN A 240 28.16 2.76 24.75
N GLY A 241 28.00 1.66 25.51
CA GLY A 241 28.95 0.53 25.51
C GLY A 241 30.34 0.90 26.04
N THR A 242 30.45 1.99 26.81
CA THR A 242 31.72 2.50 27.35
C THR A 242 31.75 2.42 28.87
N VAL A 243 32.93 2.23 29.46
CA VAL A 243 33.07 2.17 30.94
C VAL A 243 33.24 3.58 31.54
N THR A 244 33.60 4.57 30.71
CA THR A 244 33.84 5.96 31.10
C THR A 244 32.75 6.86 30.53
N GLY A 245 32.16 7.72 31.38
CA GLY A 245 31.15 8.68 30.94
C GLY A 245 31.76 9.74 30.03
N ARG A 246 30.99 10.20 29.03
CA ARG A 246 31.35 11.36 28.21
C ARG A 246 30.62 12.58 28.73
N SER A 247 31.19 13.78 28.59
CA SER A 247 30.42 14.98 28.92
C SER A 247 29.29 15.17 27.89
N LEU A 248 28.24 15.90 28.26
CA LEU A 248 27.17 16.25 27.33
C LEU A 248 27.72 17.02 26.11
N SER A 249 28.72 17.87 26.32
CA SER A 249 29.41 18.60 25.25
C SER A 249 30.09 17.63 24.26
N ASP A 250 30.75 16.60 24.78
CA ASP A 250 31.45 15.61 23.94
C ASP A 250 30.46 14.79 23.11
N ALA A 251 29.27 14.48 23.64
CA ALA A 251 28.22 13.79 22.88
C ALA A 251 27.80 14.61 21.65
N PHE A 252 27.54 15.91 21.81
CA PHE A 252 27.23 16.79 20.68
C PHE A 252 28.41 17.00 19.73
N GLN A 253 29.63 17.17 20.25
CA GLN A 253 30.83 17.31 19.42
C GLN A 253 31.11 16.06 18.58
N ASN A 254 30.90 14.86 19.13
CA ASN A 254 31.02 13.62 18.38
C ASN A 254 30.07 13.59 17.16
N GLN A 255 28.84 14.11 17.29
CA GLN A 255 27.91 14.21 16.16
C GLN A 255 28.41 15.19 15.09
N VAL A 256 29.00 16.33 15.51
CA VAL A 256 29.60 17.31 14.59
C VAL A 256 30.79 16.71 13.83
N HIS A 257 31.71 16.02 14.52
CA HIS A 257 32.86 15.37 13.91
C HIS A 257 32.42 14.30 12.90
N SER A 258 31.37 13.55 13.23
CA SER A 258 30.78 12.55 12.36
C SER A 258 30.18 13.15 11.09
N LEU A 259 29.48 14.28 11.20
CA LEU A 259 28.95 15.04 10.06
C LEU A 259 30.08 15.57 9.17
N CYS A 260 31.12 16.14 9.75
CA CYS A 260 32.31 16.63 9.03
C CYS A 260 33.00 15.49 8.25
N CYS A 261 33.18 14.33 8.88
CA CYS A 261 33.72 13.14 8.23
C CYS A 261 32.84 12.67 7.06
N ALA A 262 31.52 12.62 7.26
CA ALA A 262 30.58 12.20 6.23
C ALA A 262 30.44 13.20 5.06
N ALA A 263 30.70 14.48 5.31
CA ALA A 263 30.76 15.53 4.29
C ALA A 263 32.10 15.56 3.52
N GLY A 264 33.08 14.75 3.93
CA GLY A 264 34.41 14.73 3.31
C GLY A 264 35.33 15.86 3.77
N ALA A 265 35.00 16.52 4.88
CA ALA A 265 35.80 17.57 5.50
C ALA A 265 36.10 17.22 6.98
N PRO A 266 36.78 16.08 7.27
CA PRO A 266 37.10 15.71 8.63
C PRO A 266 38.11 16.69 9.25
N TYR A 267 38.07 16.84 10.58
CA TYR A 267 39.13 17.57 11.28
C TYR A 267 40.47 16.82 11.14
N ALA A 268 41.58 17.55 11.10
CA ALA A 268 42.91 16.94 11.01
C ALA A 268 43.16 15.95 12.17
N GLU A 269 42.65 16.29 13.36
CA GLU A 269 42.71 15.44 14.55
C GLU A 269 41.90 14.15 14.39
N ASP A 270 40.75 14.16 13.71
CA ASP A 270 39.92 12.97 13.51
C ASP A 270 40.61 11.92 12.62
N VAL A 271 41.38 12.38 11.64
CA VAL A 271 42.17 11.50 10.77
C VAL A 271 43.36 10.92 11.54
N LEU A 272 44.01 11.73 12.37
CA LEU A 272 45.16 11.31 13.20
C LEU A 272 44.77 10.34 14.32
N THR A 273 43.60 10.54 14.94
CA THR A 273 43.09 9.72 16.06
C THR A 273 42.25 8.51 15.61
N GLY A 274 42.15 8.30 14.29
CA GLY A 274 41.42 7.18 13.68
C GLY A 274 39.90 7.27 13.80
N TYR A 275 39.35 8.45 14.12
CA TYR A 275 37.91 8.71 14.13
C TYR A 275 37.30 8.65 12.73
N CYS A 276 38.04 9.10 11.71
CA CYS A 276 37.59 9.14 10.32
C CYS A 276 38.70 8.68 9.37
N LYS A 277 38.47 7.60 8.62
CA LYS A 277 39.41 7.13 7.59
C LYS A 277 39.25 7.90 6.27
N VAL A 278 40.32 8.00 5.48
CA VAL A 278 40.30 8.65 4.15
C VAL A 278 39.26 7.96 3.25
N GLY A 279 38.42 8.76 2.59
CA GLY A 279 37.35 8.24 1.73
C GLY A 279 36.09 7.78 2.48
N ALA A 280 36.00 8.00 3.80
CA ALA A 280 34.81 7.69 4.60
C ALA A 280 33.53 8.34 4.07
N TRP A 281 33.60 9.55 3.51
CA TRP A 281 32.45 10.33 3.06
C TRP A 281 31.51 9.62 2.09
N LEU A 282 32.02 8.70 1.26
CA LEU A 282 31.22 8.00 0.24
C LEU A 282 30.18 7.06 0.86
N TRP A 283 30.56 6.31 1.89
CA TRP A 283 29.75 5.21 2.42
C TRP A 283 28.51 5.66 3.21
N PRO A 284 28.54 6.75 3.99
CA PRO A 284 27.34 7.42 4.50
C PRO A 284 26.35 7.79 3.40
N GLN A 285 26.81 8.25 2.23
CA GLN A 285 25.92 8.60 1.11
C GLN A 285 25.32 7.35 0.47
N VAL A 286 26.13 6.31 0.24
CA VAL A 286 25.67 5.01 -0.26
C VAL A 286 24.61 4.44 0.68
N TYR A 287 24.87 4.44 1.99
CA TYR A 287 23.91 4.01 2.99
C TYR A 287 22.64 4.85 2.95
N ALA A 288 22.72 6.18 3.07
CA ALA A 288 21.53 7.03 3.14
C ALA A 288 20.64 6.90 1.90
N LEU A 289 21.22 6.90 0.70
CA LEU A 289 20.48 6.78 -0.56
C LEU A 289 19.86 5.39 -0.74
N SER A 290 20.63 4.33 -0.47
CA SER A 290 20.12 2.96 -0.58
C SER A 290 19.09 2.63 0.51
N HIS A 291 19.25 3.19 1.71
CA HIS A 291 18.27 3.08 2.79
C HIS A 291 16.98 3.81 2.42
N ALA A 292 17.05 5.04 1.91
CA ALA A 292 15.89 5.77 1.40
C ALA A 292 15.17 4.99 0.28
N GLY A 293 15.94 4.46 -0.68
CA GLY A 293 15.44 3.62 -1.76
C GLY A 293 14.77 2.35 -1.25
N MET A 294 15.40 1.65 -0.29
CA MET A 294 14.86 0.47 0.35
C MET A 294 13.51 0.77 1.03
N PHE A 295 13.42 1.83 1.84
CA PHE A 295 12.17 2.21 2.53
C PHE A 295 11.06 2.62 1.55
N TYR A 296 11.40 3.37 0.50
CA TYR A 296 10.44 3.76 -0.53
C TYR A 296 9.90 2.55 -1.30
N LEU A 297 10.78 1.66 -1.77
CA LEU A 297 10.40 0.47 -2.53
C LEU A 297 9.65 -0.54 -1.64
N ASN A 298 10.03 -0.65 -0.36
CA ASN A 298 9.27 -1.43 0.62
C ASN A 298 7.86 -0.88 0.78
N ALA A 299 7.69 0.45 0.92
CA ALA A 299 6.35 1.03 1.00
C ALA A 299 5.51 0.74 -0.26
N ARG A 300 6.13 0.75 -1.45
CA ARG A 300 5.47 0.34 -2.71
C ARG A 300 5.13 -1.15 -2.75
N LEU A 301 5.98 -2.02 -2.20
CA LEU A 301 5.72 -3.46 -2.07
C LEU A 301 4.56 -3.73 -1.10
N ILE A 302 4.53 -3.04 0.03
CA ILE A 302 3.44 -3.13 1.02
C ILE A 302 2.11 -2.74 0.37
N GLN A 303 2.08 -1.65 -0.41
CA GLN A 303 0.88 -1.25 -1.17
C GLN A 303 0.39 -2.31 -2.17
N ARG A 304 1.30 -3.09 -2.76
CA ARG A 304 0.96 -4.09 -3.79
C ARG A 304 0.68 -5.48 -3.22
N PHE A 305 1.27 -5.81 -2.07
CA PHE A 305 1.14 -7.10 -1.39
C PHE A 305 0.68 -6.87 0.05
N ASN A 306 1.58 -6.98 1.02
CA ASN A 306 1.37 -6.69 2.43
C ASN A 306 2.71 -6.54 3.19
N ALA A 307 2.68 -6.20 4.48
CA ALA A 307 3.90 -6.08 5.30
C ALA A 307 4.64 -7.41 5.44
N LEU A 308 3.92 -8.53 5.60
CA LEU A 308 4.53 -9.85 5.74
C LEU A 308 5.34 -10.26 4.51
N TRP A 309 4.81 -9.99 3.31
CA TRP A 309 5.52 -10.22 2.05
C TRP A 309 6.81 -9.41 1.96
N THR A 310 6.74 -8.15 2.38
CA THR A 310 7.90 -7.25 2.37
C THR A 310 8.97 -7.73 3.36
N GLN A 311 8.56 -8.32 4.50
CA GLN A 311 9.49 -8.98 5.41
C GLN A 311 10.20 -10.17 4.77
N PHE A 312 9.51 -10.99 3.98
CA PHE A 312 10.15 -12.11 3.28
C PHE A 312 11.17 -11.67 2.22
N VAL A 313 10.89 -10.57 1.52
CA VAL A 313 11.84 -9.98 0.56
C VAL A 313 13.05 -9.40 1.29
N ARG A 314 12.85 -8.85 2.50
CA ARG A 314 13.92 -8.25 3.30
C ARG A 314 14.70 -9.24 4.14
N THR A 315 14.11 -10.39 4.48
CA THR A 315 14.82 -11.47 5.17
C THR A 315 16.00 -11.86 4.33
N LYS A 316 17.18 -11.54 4.84
CA LYS A 316 18.45 -11.96 4.29
C LYS A 316 18.38 -13.49 4.24
N PRO A 317 18.55 -14.13 3.08
CA PRO A 317 19.15 -15.45 3.11
C PRO A 317 20.53 -15.24 3.76
N VAL A 318 21.01 -16.21 4.51
CA VAL A 318 22.35 -16.24 5.13
C VAL A 318 23.42 -16.16 4.03
N LEU A 319 23.58 -15.00 3.39
CA LEU A 319 24.25 -14.85 2.10
C LEU A 319 25.62 -14.20 2.21
N PHE A 320 25.98 -13.62 3.35
CA PHE A 320 27.19 -12.78 3.36
C PHE A 320 28.20 -13.02 4.46
N VAL A 321 28.02 -14.01 5.33
CA VAL A 321 29.04 -14.32 6.35
C VAL A 321 29.18 -15.82 6.60
N SER A 322 29.45 -16.61 5.55
CA SER A 322 30.28 -17.80 5.77
C SER A 322 31.13 -18.12 4.57
N SER A 323 32.40 -18.36 4.84
CA SER A 323 33.39 -19.00 3.96
C SER A 323 32.97 -20.41 3.48
N ASN A 324 31.87 -20.96 4.00
CA ASN A 324 31.37 -22.29 3.64
C ASN A 324 30.51 -22.28 2.37
N PHE A 325 31.08 -22.85 1.30
CA PHE A 325 30.50 -23.03 -0.04
C PHE A 325 29.11 -23.72 -0.03
N MET A 326 28.82 -24.54 0.97
CA MET A 326 27.53 -25.27 1.12
C MET A 326 26.39 -24.36 1.61
N ALA A 327 26.67 -23.44 2.52
CA ALA A 327 25.70 -22.45 3.02
C ALA A 327 25.34 -21.44 1.91
N MET A 328 26.28 -21.13 1.03
CA MET A 328 26.08 -20.30 -0.16
C MET A 328 25.16 -20.96 -1.20
N ARG A 329 25.19 -22.30 -1.33
CA ARG A 329 24.29 -23.07 -2.23
C ARG A 329 22.86 -23.16 -1.68
N LEU A 330 22.70 -23.37 -0.38
CA LEU A 330 21.38 -23.41 0.27
C LEU A 330 20.71 -22.04 0.28
N SER A 331 21.47 -20.97 0.49
CA SER A 331 20.99 -19.59 0.45
C SER A 331 20.66 -19.11 -0.98
N ALA A 332 21.43 -19.54 -2.00
CA ALA A 332 21.10 -19.34 -3.41
C ALA A 332 19.82 -20.10 -3.83
N ALA A 333 19.67 -21.35 -3.40
CA ALA A 333 18.45 -22.14 -3.58
C ALA A 333 17.24 -21.50 -2.88
N TRP A 334 17.46 -20.87 -1.72
CA TRP A 334 16.48 -20.05 -1.01
C TRP A 334 16.05 -18.83 -1.82
N THR A 335 16.99 -18.03 -2.35
CA THR A 335 16.64 -16.91 -3.24
C THR A 335 15.92 -17.36 -4.50
N LEU A 336 16.31 -18.51 -5.06
CA LEU A 336 15.66 -19.10 -6.24
C LEU A 336 14.25 -19.62 -5.90
N CYS A 337 14.05 -20.24 -4.74
CA CYS A 337 12.73 -20.66 -4.26
C CYS A 337 11.83 -19.46 -3.94
N LEU A 338 12.38 -18.40 -3.34
CA LEU A 338 11.67 -17.16 -3.04
C LEU A 338 11.33 -16.40 -4.32
N LEU A 339 12.23 -16.35 -5.30
CA LEU A 339 11.97 -15.86 -6.66
C LEU A 339 10.92 -16.71 -7.39
N CYS A 340 11.00 -18.04 -7.32
CA CYS A 340 10.00 -18.94 -7.90
C CYS A 340 8.63 -18.80 -7.23
N PHE A 341 8.58 -18.61 -5.91
CA PHE A 341 7.38 -18.33 -5.13
C PHE A 341 6.80 -16.95 -5.47
N VAL A 342 7.64 -15.92 -5.60
CA VAL A 342 7.27 -14.57 -6.08
C VAL A 342 6.68 -14.65 -7.49
N ILE A 343 7.32 -15.39 -8.40
CA ILE A 343 6.85 -15.57 -9.79
C ILE A 343 5.53 -16.33 -9.81
N THR A 344 5.36 -17.37 -8.96
CA THR A 344 4.10 -18.13 -8.88
C THR A 344 2.98 -17.35 -8.20
N GLU A 345 3.23 -16.58 -7.15
CA GLU A 345 2.21 -15.74 -6.49
C GLU A 345 1.86 -14.51 -7.33
N ALA A 346 2.83 -13.87 -7.99
CA ALA A 346 2.57 -12.79 -8.96
C ALA A 346 1.75 -13.31 -10.16
N ALA A 347 2.05 -14.51 -10.66
CA ALA A 347 1.25 -15.17 -11.70
C ALA A 347 -0.14 -15.57 -11.20
N ARG A 348 -0.28 -15.99 -9.93
CA ARG A 348 -1.56 -16.34 -9.30
C ARG A 348 -2.43 -15.11 -9.07
N ARG A 349 -1.90 -14.00 -8.56
CA ARG A 349 -2.65 -12.74 -8.32
C ARG A 349 -2.92 -11.94 -9.60
N GLY A 350 -2.10 -12.07 -10.64
CA GLY A 350 -2.41 -11.60 -11.99
C GLY A 350 -3.58 -12.33 -12.66
N GLY A 351 -3.94 -13.53 -12.16
CA GLY A 351 -5.19 -14.25 -12.50
C GLY A 351 -6.33 -14.06 -11.49
N SER A 352 -6.01 -13.79 -10.22
CA SER A 352 -6.95 -13.79 -9.09
C SER A 352 -7.47 -12.39 -8.66
N GLN A 353 -7.03 -11.30 -9.30
CA GLN A 353 -7.64 -9.97 -9.08
C GLN A 353 -9.14 -9.94 -9.49
N VAL A 354 -9.60 -10.91 -10.29
CA VAL A 354 -11.00 -11.10 -10.70
C VAL A 354 -11.81 -11.95 -9.69
N ASP A 355 -11.14 -12.74 -8.84
CA ASP A 355 -11.81 -13.67 -7.91
C ASP A 355 -11.74 -13.23 -6.44
N LEU A 356 -10.72 -12.48 -6.02
CA LEU A 356 -10.60 -11.97 -4.64
C LEU A 356 -11.59 -10.83 -4.32
N LEU A 357 -12.09 -10.11 -5.33
CA LEU A 357 -13.15 -9.11 -5.14
C LEU A 357 -14.53 -9.72 -4.84
N LYS A 358 -14.70 -11.04 -4.94
CA LYS A 358 -15.99 -11.71 -4.66
C LYS A 358 -16.12 -12.27 -3.24
N ASN A 359 -15.03 -12.39 -2.48
CA ASN A 359 -15.02 -13.14 -1.22
C ASN A 359 -14.62 -12.33 0.02
N VAL A 360 -14.37 -11.02 -0.10
CA VAL A 360 -14.16 -10.12 1.05
C VAL A 360 -15.48 -9.46 1.52
N GLU A 361 -16.61 -9.75 0.86
CA GLU A 361 -17.96 -9.25 1.22
C GLU A 361 -18.57 -9.91 2.49
N LYS A 362 -17.78 -10.08 3.54
CA LYS A 362 -18.33 -10.18 4.90
C LYS A 362 -17.45 -9.40 5.87
N PRO A 363 -17.76 -8.13 6.15
CA PRO A 363 -17.19 -7.47 7.31
C PRO A 363 -17.81 -8.09 8.56
N ALA A 364 -16.92 -8.65 9.39
CA ALA A 364 -17.21 -8.93 10.78
C ALA A 364 -17.49 -7.62 11.54
N GLU A 365 -18.42 -7.76 12.48
CA GLU A 365 -18.81 -6.88 13.59
C GLU A 365 -17.98 -5.62 13.85
N LEU A 366 -18.69 -4.49 13.82
CA LEU A 366 -18.29 -3.21 14.39
C LEU A 366 -18.27 -3.28 15.93
N GLN A 367 -17.08 -3.45 16.49
CA GLN A 367 -16.67 -3.04 17.84
C GLN A 367 -15.29 -2.39 17.65
N GLY A 368 -15.01 -1.13 17.93
CA GLY A 368 -15.59 -0.17 18.85
C GLY A 368 -14.38 0.41 19.59
N ASP A 369 -14.01 1.66 19.34
CA ASP A 369 -13.36 2.46 20.38
C ASP A 369 -13.41 3.96 20.07
N ALA A 370 -14.17 4.66 20.90
CA ALA A 370 -14.11 6.08 21.15
C ALA A 370 -14.21 6.23 22.67
N GLY A 371 -13.14 6.70 23.32
CA GLY A 371 -13.19 7.20 24.68
C GLY A 371 -13.43 8.71 24.65
N THR A 372 -14.50 9.19 25.28
CA THR A 372 -14.49 9.75 26.65
C THR A 372 -15.87 10.32 27.02
N ASP A 373 -16.29 9.96 28.24
CA ASP A 373 -17.18 10.61 29.22
C ASP A 373 -18.68 10.89 28.97
N GLU A 374 -19.44 10.21 29.84
CA GLU A 374 -20.70 10.53 30.53
C GLU A 374 -21.96 10.97 29.75
N GLY A 375 -22.95 10.07 29.78
CA GLY A 375 -24.35 10.45 29.99
C GLY A 375 -25.33 10.05 28.88
N SER A 376 -26.08 8.97 29.16
CA SER A 376 -27.39 8.64 28.57
C SER A 376 -27.44 7.79 27.29
N LEU A 377 -27.80 6.52 27.48
CA LEU A 377 -28.64 5.65 26.64
C LEU A 377 -28.85 6.07 25.17
N VAL A 378 -28.10 5.50 24.23
CA VAL A 378 -28.50 5.40 22.81
C VAL A 378 -28.12 4.01 22.29
N GLY A 379 -29.07 3.30 21.67
CA GLY A 379 -28.84 2.02 20.98
C GLY A 379 -27.92 2.16 19.76
N PRO A 380 -27.73 1.10 18.93
CA PRO A 380 -26.87 1.19 17.75
C PRO A 380 -27.34 2.34 16.84
N TYR A 381 -26.47 3.34 16.66
CA TYR A 381 -26.73 4.52 15.85
C TYR A 381 -26.78 4.10 14.38
N GLU A 382 -27.98 3.97 13.83
CA GLU A 382 -28.20 3.84 12.38
C GLU A 382 -28.27 5.25 11.78
N PRO A 383 -27.35 5.64 10.88
CA PRO A 383 -27.44 6.93 10.22
C PRO A 383 -28.76 7.05 9.46
N SER A 384 -29.41 8.19 9.61
CA SER A 384 -30.62 8.56 8.89
C SER A 384 -30.37 8.70 7.39
N LEU A 385 -31.43 8.64 6.58
CA LEU A 385 -31.34 8.86 5.13
C LEU A 385 -30.64 10.20 4.78
N LYS A 386 -30.87 11.25 5.58
CA LYS A 386 -30.22 12.55 5.36
C LYS A 386 -28.71 12.46 5.58
N GLU A 387 -28.29 11.79 6.65
CA GLU A 387 -26.87 11.58 6.94
C GLU A 387 -26.22 10.73 5.84
N TRP A 388 -26.88 9.68 5.34
CA TRP A 388 -26.36 8.94 4.19
C TRP A 388 -26.24 9.78 2.92
N ILE A 389 -27.19 10.68 2.66
CA ILE A 389 -27.12 11.62 1.52
C ILE A 389 -25.91 12.56 1.68
N ASP A 390 -25.66 13.05 2.89
CA ASP A 390 -24.53 13.94 3.18
C ASP A 390 -23.19 13.18 3.03
N LEU A 391 -23.14 11.91 3.41
CA LEU A 391 -21.96 11.04 3.26
C LEU A 391 -21.61 10.73 1.79
N LEU A 392 -22.49 11.02 0.82
CA LEU A 392 -22.15 10.97 -0.61
C LEU A 392 -21.08 12.00 -1.01
N ASP A 393 -20.91 13.06 -0.22
CA ASP A 393 -19.83 14.04 -0.42
C ASP A 393 -18.57 13.73 0.40
N ASP A 394 -18.57 12.65 1.18
CA ASP A 394 -17.42 12.30 2.02
C ASP A 394 -16.16 12.12 1.15
N PRO A 395 -15.00 12.67 1.56
CA PRO A 395 -13.77 12.54 0.79
C PRO A 395 -13.34 11.07 0.60
N ARG A 396 -13.71 10.17 1.52
CA ARG A 396 -13.33 8.74 1.50
C ARG A 396 -14.24 7.98 0.54
N ARG A 397 -13.65 7.32 -0.46
CA ARG A 397 -14.36 6.44 -1.40
C ARG A 397 -15.20 5.36 -0.69
N ALA A 398 -14.65 4.72 0.35
CA ALA A 398 -15.35 3.65 1.07
C ALA A 398 -16.65 4.16 1.70
N VAL A 399 -16.61 5.31 2.37
CA VAL A 399 -17.80 5.92 2.99
C VAL A 399 -18.83 6.34 1.96
N ARG A 400 -18.39 6.89 0.81
CA ARG A 400 -19.31 7.18 -0.29
C ARG A 400 -19.94 5.91 -0.86
N LEU A 401 -19.17 4.83 -0.99
CA LEU A 401 -19.68 3.55 -1.49
C LEU A 401 -20.68 2.96 -0.49
N ASP A 402 -20.35 2.92 0.80
CA ASP A 402 -21.25 2.48 1.88
C ASP A 402 -22.54 3.31 1.87
N ALA A 403 -22.43 4.64 1.77
CA ALA A 403 -23.58 5.52 1.68
C ALA A 403 -24.45 5.20 0.46
N VAL A 404 -23.84 4.99 -0.71
CA VAL A 404 -24.57 4.55 -1.91
C VAL A 404 -25.25 3.20 -1.66
N GLU A 405 -24.57 2.21 -1.08
CA GLU A 405 -25.13 0.88 -0.83
C GLU A 405 -26.27 0.89 0.19
N GLU A 406 -26.14 1.63 1.29
CA GLU A 406 -27.19 1.78 2.31
C GLU A 406 -28.41 2.52 1.76
N ILE A 407 -28.21 3.61 1.01
CA ILE A 407 -29.28 4.26 0.25
C ILE A 407 -29.95 3.26 -0.71
N GLY A 408 -29.16 2.37 -1.31
CA GLY A 408 -29.64 1.29 -2.17
C GLY A 408 -30.52 0.27 -1.45
N LYS A 409 -30.13 -0.15 -0.24
CA LYS A 409 -30.88 -1.09 0.61
C LYS A 409 -32.23 -0.52 1.02
N MET A 410 -32.33 0.79 1.23
CA MET A 410 -33.59 1.49 1.50
C MET A 410 -34.55 1.51 0.30
N GLY A 411 -34.04 1.29 -0.92
CA GLY A 411 -34.84 1.18 -2.14
C GLY A 411 -35.63 2.45 -2.47
N THR A 412 -36.91 2.30 -2.83
CA THR A 412 -37.77 3.43 -3.24
C THR A 412 -38.14 4.38 -2.10
N LYS A 413 -37.82 4.05 -0.84
CA LYS A 413 -37.98 4.95 0.32
C LYS A 413 -36.91 6.04 0.33
N ALA A 414 -35.76 5.80 -0.28
CA ALA A 414 -34.67 6.77 -0.40
C ALA A 414 -34.79 7.70 -1.62
N GLU A 415 -36.02 8.00 -2.06
CA GLU A 415 -36.27 8.88 -3.22
C GLU A 415 -35.64 10.27 -3.07
N ALA A 416 -35.56 10.79 -1.83
CA ALA A 416 -34.90 12.04 -1.53
C ALA A 416 -33.40 12.05 -1.89
N ALA A 417 -32.75 10.89 -2.03
CA ALA A 417 -31.35 10.79 -2.43
C ALA A 417 -31.13 10.91 -3.94
N ILE A 418 -32.18 10.81 -4.77
CA ILE A 418 -32.05 10.78 -6.24
C ILE A 418 -31.26 11.99 -6.79
N PRO A 419 -31.52 13.25 -6.37
CA PRO A 419 -30.76 14.39 -6.89
C PRO A 419 -29.26 14.31 -6.56
N LYS A 420 -28.92 13.83 -5.35
CA LYS A 420 -27.53 13.70 -4.90
C LYS A 420 -26.81 12.53 -5.57
N LEU A 421 -27.46 11.37 -5.66
CA LEU A 421 -26.97 10.23 -6.45
C LEU A 421 -26.72 10.63 -7.90
N THR A 422 -27.61 11.42 -8.49
CA THR A 422 -27.50 11.88 -9.88
C THR A 422 -26.33 12.84 -10.09
N SER A 423 -26.18 13.85 -9.23
CA SER A 423 -25.14 14.88 -9.37
C SER A 423 -23.74 14.39 -8.95
N ARG A 424 -23.67 13.66 -7.82
CA ARG A 424 -22.40 13.25 -7.19
C ARG A 424 -22.02 11.81 -7.49
N GLY A 425 -22.97 10.87 -7.39
CA GLY A 425 -22.70 9.44 -7.53
C GLY A 425 -22.38 9.01 -8.97
N LEU A 426 -23.13 9.52 -9.95
CA LEU A 426 -22.88 9.23 -11.37
C LEU A 426 -21.62 9.92 -11.92
N SER A 427 -21.17 10.99 -11.26
CA SER A 427 -19.98 11.76 -11.62
C SER A 427 -18.76 11.40 -10.75
N ASP A 428 -18.85 10.35 -9.93
CA ASP A 428 -17.77 9.98 -9.02
C ASP A 428 -16.53 9.48 -9.79
N GLY A 429 -15.33 9.80 -9.29
CA GLY A 429 -14.08 9.32 -9.85
C GLY A 429 -13.92 7.78 -9.78
N SER A 430 -14.62 7.13 -8.84
CA SER A 430 -14.65 5.69 -8.69
C SER A 430 -15.69 5.02 -9.60
N ILE A 431 -15.24 4.12 -10.47
CA ILE A 431 -16.13 3.29 -11.30
C ILE A 431 -17.13 2.47 -10.47
N ASP A 432 -16.73 1.97 -9.30
CA ASP A 432 -17.60 1.13 -8.47
C ASP A 432 -18.76 1.94 -7.91
N ILE A 433 -18.51 3.19 -7.49
CA ILE A 433 -19.54 4.10 -7.01
C ILE A 433 -20.48 4.47 -8.15
N ARG A 434 -19.96 4.78 -9.34
CA ARG A 434 -20.80 5.05 -10.53
C ARG A 434 -21.69 3.86 -10.87
N VAL A 435 -21.14 2.64 -10.85
CA VAL A 435 -21.87 1.40 -11.12
C VAL A 435 -22.93 1.13 -10.06
N ALA A 436 -22.61 1.25 -8.77
CA ALA A 436 -23.55 1.07 -7.68
C ALA A 436 -24.70 2.10 -7.77
N THR A 437 -24.35 3.37 -7.99
CA THR A 437 -25.30 4.47 -8.16
C THR A 437 -26.26 4.20 -9.32
N VAL A 438 -25.75 3.80 -10.49
CA VAL A 438 -26.61 3.55 -11.66
C VAL A 438 -27.55 2.37 -11.42
N LYS A 439 -27.10 1.32 -10.71
CA LYS A 439 -27.94 0.17 -10.35
C LYS A 439 -29.08 0.60 -9.41
N ILE A 440 -28.79 1.45 -8.43
CA ILE A 440 -29.77 1.95 -7.46
C ILE A 440 -30.82 2.82 -8.15
N LEU A 441 -30.40 3.77 -8.99
CA LEU A 441 -31.32 4.57 -9.79
C LEU A 441 -32.21 3.68 -10.68
N GLY A 442 -31.63 2.64 -11.29
CA GLY A 442 -32.39 1.64 -12.04
C GLY A 442 -33.41 0.86 -11.19
N ASN A 443 -33.07 0.53 -9.94
CA ASN A 443 -33.97 -0.15 -9.00
C ASN A 443 -35.07 0.78 -8.45
N MET A 444 -34.83 2.08 -8.37
CA MET A 444 -35.85 3.08 -8.04
C MET A 444 -36.90 3.24 -9.17
N GLY A 445 -36.56 2.81 -10.40
CA GLY A 445 -37.49 2.72 -11.53
C GLY A 445 -38.05 4.09 -11.93
N LYS A 446 -39.37 4.21 -12.06
CA LYS A 446 -40.04 5.44 -12.52
C LYS A 446 -39.69 6.69 -11.70
N LYS A 447 -39.35 6.54 -10.41
CA LYS A 447 -38.97 7.66 -9.54
C LYS A 447 -37.65 8.32 -9.98
N ALA A 448 -36.74 7.54 -10.59
CA ALA A 448 -35.47 8.03 -11.12
C ALA A 448 -35.54 8.37 -12.62
N ALA A 449 -36.74 8.57 -13.18
CA ALA A 449 -36.90 8.83 -14.61
C ALA A 449 -36.22 10.13 -15.07
N ASP A 450 -36.08 11.11 -14.19
CA ASP A 450 -35.41 12.38 -14.51
C ASP A 450 -33.87 12.24 -14.51
N SER A 451 -33.33 11.15 -13.94
CA SER A 451 -31.90 10.83 -13.98
C SER A 451 -31.45 10.20 -15.30
N VAL A 452 -32.36 9.89 -16.23
CA VAL A 452 -32.05 9.22 -17.51
C VAL A 452 -30.93 9.92 -18.28
N THR A 453 -31.02 11.25 -18.42
CA THR A 453 -29.99 12.03 -19.13
C THR A 453 -28.63 11.94 -18.43
N ALA A 454 -28.62 11.97 -17.10
CA ALA A 454 -27.39 11.86 -16.31
C ALA A 454 -26.77 10.47 -16.41
N ILE A 455 -27.58 9.40 -16.44
CA ILE A 455 -27.10 8.03 -16.65
C ILE A 455 -26.37 7.92 -18.00
N PHE A 456 -26.93 8.54 -19.05
CA PHE A 456 -26.27 8.64 -20.36
C PHE A 456 -25.02 9.54 -20.36
N ASN A 457 -24.92 10.53 -19.46
CA ASN A 457 -23.73 11.37 -19.33
C ASN A 457 -22.62 10.72 -18.51
N GLY A 458 -22.94 9.79 -17.61
CA GLY A 458 -21.94 9.09 -16.78
C GLY A 458 -21.02 8.14 -17.56
N VAL A 459 -21.29 7.88 -18.85
CA VAL A 459 -20.32 7.22 -19.74
C VAL A 459 -19.28 8.21 -20.25
N GLY A 460 -18.02 8.02 -19.84
CA GLY A 460 -16.89 8.85 -20.22
C GLY A 460 -15.89 8.17 -21.18
N TRP A 461 -14.81 8.90 -21.48
CA TRP A 461 -13.71 8.44 -22.36
C TRP A 461 -12.97 7.19 -21.84
N GLU A 462 -13.16 6.84 -20.56
CA GLU A 462 -12.57 5.65 -19.92
C GLU A 462 -13.11 4.33 -20.49
N VAL A 463 -14.25 4.35 -21.20
CA VAL A 463 -14.91 3.15 -21.75
C VAL A 463 -14.14 2.60 -22.94
N LYS A 464 -13.40 1.51 -22.72
CA LYS A 464 -12.56 0.84 -23.75
C LYS A 464 -13.26 -0.31 -24.47
N SER A 465 -14.37 -0.83 -23.95
CA SER A 465 -15.03 -2.03 -24.47
C SER A 465 -16.53 -2.05 -24.16
N ALA A 466 -17.33 -2.67 -25.03
CA ALA A 466 -18.77 -2.89 -24.81
C ALA A 466 -19.06 -3.77 -23.57
N ASN A 467 -18.02 -4.44 -23.03
CA ASN A 467 -18.11 -5.23 -21.81
C ASN A 467 -17.94 -4.43 -20.52
N ASP A 468 -17.75 -3.12 -20.61
CA ASP A 468 -17.57 -2.21 -19.48
C ASP A 468 -18.68 -2.37 -18.40
N PRO A 469 -18.31 -2.44 -17.10
CA PRO A 469 -19.28 -2.63 -16.02
C PRO A 469 -20.35 -1.55 -15.95
N TYR A 470 -19.98 -0.29 -16.20
CA TYR A 470 -20.92 0.82 -16.18
C TYR A 470 -21.87 0.75 -17.38
N LEU A 471 -21.37 0.45 -18.59
CA LEU A 471 -22.26 0.26 -19.75
C LEU A 471 -23.31 -0.83 -19.53
N LYS A 472 -22.92 -1.97 -18.94
CA LYS A 472 -23.84 -3.06 -18.61
C LYS A 472 -24.87 -2.62 -17.59
N ALA A 473 -24.43 -2.00 -16.49
CA ALA A 473 -25.30 -1.54 -15.42
C ALA A 473 -26.26 -0.43 -15.90
N ALA A 474 -25.77 0.53 -16.68
CA ALA A 474 -26.55 1.63 -17.23
C ALA A 474 -27.62 1.12 -18.21
N SER A 475 -27.28 0.21 -19.14
CA SER A 475 -28.29 -0.35 -20.07
C SER A 475 -29.41 -1.11 -19.33
N ALA A 476 -29.07 -1.85 -18.28
CA ALA A 476 -30.05 -2.54 -17.44
C ALA A 476 -30.90 -1.55 -16.62
N ALA A 477 -30.28 -0.50 -16.06
CA ALA A 477 -30.97 0.52 -15.30
C ALA A 477 -31.95 1.32 -16.17
N LEU A 478 -31.50 1.78 -17.34
CA LEU A 478 -32.34 2.48 -18.31
C LEU A 478 -33.51 1.61 -18.80
N ALA A 479 -33.29 0.30 -19.01
CA ALA A 479 -34.38 -0.62 -19.33
C ALA A 479 -35.39 -0.76 -18.18
N LYS A 480 -34.93 -0.84 -16.92
CA LYS A 480 -35.82 -0.90 -15.75
C LYS A 480 -36.67 0.38 -15.59
N ILE A 481 -36.07 1.55 -15.80
CA ILE A 481 -36.77 2.83 -15.81
C ILE A 481 -37.75 2.88 -16.99
N GLY A 482 -37.29 2.51 -18.18
CA GLY A 482 -38.05 2.58 -19.43
C GLY A 482 -39.24 1.62 -19.49
N LYS A 483 -39.24 0.50 -18.74
CA LYS A 483 -40.44 -0.37 -18.61
C LYS A 483 -41.68 0.36 -18.06
N LYS A 484 -41.49 1.46 -17.34
CA LYS A 484 -42.59 2.30 -16.82
C LYS A 484 -42.64 3.67 -17.51
N GLU A 485 -41.51 4.18 -17.97
CA GLU A 485 -41.36 5.49 -18.61
C GLU A 485 -40.64 5.39 -19.98
N PRO A 486 -41.18 4.66 -20.96
CA PRO A 486 -40.47 4.36 -22.20
C PRO A 486 -40.21 5.61 -23.02
N ASN A 487 -41.18 6.53 -23.08
CA ASN A 487 -41.08 7.76 -23.86
C ASN A 487 -39.89 8.63 -23.43
N LYS A 488 -39.66 8.80 -22.11
CA LYS A 488 -38.51 9.56 -21.58
C LYS A 488 -37.18 8.92 -21.97
N VAL A 489 -37.05 7.61 -21.80
CA VAL A 489 -35.82 6.88 -22.14
C VAL A 489 -35.56 6.90 -23.65
N LEU A 490 -36.59 6.70 -24.47
CA LEU A 490 -36.47 6.68 -25.94
C LEU A 490 -36.20 8.07 -26.52
N GLN A 491 -36.72 9.14 -25.92
CA GLN A 491 -36.40 10.52 -26.32
C GLN A 491 -34.90 10.79 -26.16
N VAL A 492 -34.34 10.48 -24.99
CA VAL A 492 -32.90 10.67 -24.74
C VAL A 492 -32.07 9.70 -25.58
N ALA A 493 -32.47 8.44 -25.71
CA ALA A 493 -31.78 7.45 -26.54
C ALA A 493 -31.68 7.92 -28.01
N ARG A 494 -32.77 8.48 -28.58
CA ARG A 494 -32.77 9.06 -29.93
C ARG A 494 -31.69 10.14 -30.09
N GLN A 495 -31.58 11.07 -29.12
CA GLN A 495 -30.57 12.12 -29.13
C GLN A 495 -29.14 11.56 -29.00
N ARG A 496 -28.96 10.48 -28.23
CA ARG A 496 -27.65 9.87 -27.97
C ARG A 496 -27.16 8.95 -29.08
N MET A 497 -28.04 8.45 -29.93
CA MET A 497 -27.65 7.69 -31.13
C MET A 497 -26.89 8.51 -32.17
N THR A 498 -27.09 9.84 -32.19
CA THR A 498 -26.38 10.76 -33.09
C THR A 498 -25.09 11.33 -32.48
N TYR A 499 -24.71 10.93 -31.27
CA TYR A 499 -23.56 11.46 -30.53
C TYR A 499 -22.26 10.70 -30.83
N ILE A 500 -21.10 11.37 -30.80
CA ILE A 500 -19.87 10.90 -31.47
C ILE A 500 -19.09 9.79 -30.73
N PRO A 501 -19.09 9.64 -29.39
CA PRO A 501 -18.45 8.47 -28.82
C PRO A 501 -19.28 7.21 -29.05
N TRP A 502 -18.65 6.19 -29.64
CA TRP A 502 -19.29 4.92 -30.01
C TRP A 502 -20.02 4.26 -28.83
N TYR A 503 -19.51 4.39 -27.60
CA TYR A 503 -20.09 3.81 -26.40
C TYR A 503 -21.43 4.46 -26.02
N THR A 504 -21.63 5.74 -26.34
CA THR A 504 -22.90 6.44 -26.12
C THR A 504 -23.95 5.96 -27.11
N LYS A 505 -23.58 5.82 -28.40
CA LYS A 505 -24.46 5.20 -29.42
C LYS A 505 -24.82 3.77 -29.04
N TRP A 506 -23.81 3.00 -28.63
CA TRP A 506 -23.98 1.61 -28.19
C TRP A 506 -24.97 1.51 -27.04
N LEU A 507 -24.84 2.35 -26.00
CA LEU A 507 -25.73 2.35 -24.84
C LEU A 507 -27.18 2.68 -25.23
N ALA A 508 -27.36 3.66 -26.12
CA ALA A 508 -28.69 4.05 -26.61
C ALA A 508 -29.35 2.90 -27.39
N ILE A 509 -28.63 2.30 -28.34
CA ILE A 509 -29.12 1.19 -29.16
C ILE A 509 -29.41 -0.05 -28.31
N LYS A 510 -28.51 -0.38 -27.39
CA LYS A 510 -28.67 -1.51 -26.48
C LYS A 510 -29.91 -1.35 -25.61
N THR A 511 -30.13 -0.15 -25.07
CA THR A 511 -31.34 0.19 -24.29
C THR A 511 -32.61 0.04 -25.12
N CYS A 512 -32.63 0.53 -26.36
CA CYS A 512 -33.78 0.34 -27.25
C CYS A 512 -34.08 -1.14 -27.51
N GLY A 513 -33.06 -1.96 -27.73
CA GLY A 513 -33.23 -3.41 -27.85
C GLY A 513 -33.80 -4.06 -26.59
N LEU A 514 -33.48 -3.57 -25.40
CA LEU A 514 -34.01 -4.08 -24.13
C LEU A 514 -35.47 -3.66 -23.88
N LEU A 515 -35.92 -2.54 -24.45
CA LEU A 515 -37.32 -2.10 -24.41
C LEU A 515 -38.21 -2.78 -25.47
N GLY A 516 -37.60 -3.41 -26.47
CA GLY A 516 -38.32 -4.20 -27.47
C GLY A 516 -39.32 -3.35 -28.26
N LYS A 517 -40.57 -3.82 -28.36
CA LYS A 517 -41.63 -3.21 -29.19
C LYS A 517 -41.88 -1.72 -28.89
N GLU A 518 -41.64 -1.27 -27.66
CA GLU A 518 -41.77 0.15 -27.30
C GLU A 518 -40.81 1.04 -28.11
N ALA A 519 -39.66 0.51 -28.53
CA ALA A 519 -38.67 1.22 -29.35
C ALA A 519 -38.92 1.11 -30.87
N ALA A 520 -40.08 0.59 -31.32
CA ALA A 520 -40.36 0.37 -32.73
C ALA A 520 -40.26 1.64 -33.60
N ASN A 521 -40.59 2.80 -33.04
CA ASN A 521 -40.47 4.09 -33.72
C ASN A 521 -39.01 4.54 -33.99
N LEU A 522 -38.01 3.89 -33.36
CA LEU A 522 -36.59 4.13 -33.60
C LEU A 522 -35.96 3.12 -34.57
N THR A 523 -36.71 2.13 -35.05
CA THR A 523 -36.24 1.09 -35.99
C THR A 523 -35.51 1.67 -37.21
N PRO A 524 -36.01 2.72 -37.90
CA PRO A 524 -35.29 3.30 -39.05
C PRO A 524 -33.93 3.89 -38.67
N LEU A 525 -33.83 4.50 -37.48
CA LEU A 525 -32.58 5.08 -36.98
C LEU A 525 -31.59 3.98 -36.58
N ILE A 526 -32.06 2.93 -35.90
CA ILE A 526 -31.23 1.78 -35.51
C ILE A 526 -30.75 1.02 -36.75
N HIS A 527 -31.56 0.93 -37.82
CA HIS A 527 -31.15 0.30 -39.06
C HIS A 527 -29.94 0.99 -39.70
N LYS A 528 -29.87 2.33 -39.64
CA LYS A 528 -28.68 3.08 -40.09
C LYS A 528 -27.41 2.70 -39.31
N MET A 529 -27.55 2.40 -38.02
CA MET A 529 -26.43 2.06 -37.12
C MET A 529 -25.81 0.68 -37.40
N LYS A 530 -26.44 -0.17 -38.22
CA LYS A 530 -25.81 -1.41 -38.72
C LYS A 530 -24.58 -1.14 -39.58
N TYR A 531 -24.46 0.07 -40.12
CA TYR A 531 -23.36 0.52 -40.97
C TYR A 531 -22.48 1.57 -40.26
N ASP A 532 -22.56 1.68 -38.92
CA ASP A 532 -21.68 2.58 -38.14
C ASP A 532 -20.22 2.09 -38.18
N ASP A 533 -19.24 2.99 -38.15
CA ASP A 533 -17.81 2.63 -38.22
C ASP A 533 -17.36 1.71 -37.07
N ASN A 534 -18.05 1.74 -35.92
CA ASN A 534 -17.69 0.93 -34.77
C ASN A 534 -18.41 -0.43 -34.77
N HIS A 535 -17.63 -1.52 -34.80
CA HIS A 535 -18.16 -2.88 -34.80
C HIS A 535 -19.09 -3.22 -33.62
N ASN A 536 -18.85 -2.65 -32.43
CA ASN A 536 -19.74 -2.86 -31.29
C ASN A 536 -21.13 -2.24 -31.53
N VAL A 537 -21.17 -1.06 -32.15
CA VAL A 537 -22.41 -0.34 -32.50
C VAL A 537 -23.19 -1.13 -33.54
N GLN A 538 -22.52 -1.63 -34.59
CA GLN A 538 -23.12 -2.49 -35.61
C GLN A 538 -23.79 -3.74 -34.99
N THR A 539 -23.05 -4.42 -34.10
CA THR A 539 -23.51 -5.65 -33.43
C THR A 539 -24.68 -5.38 -32.50
N ALA A 540 -24.63 -4.25 -31.77
CA ALA A 540 -25.73 -3.82 -30.92
C ALA A 540 -26.99 -3.50 -31.75
N ALA A 541 -26.83 -2.85 -32.91
CA ALA A 541 -27.94 -2.49 -33.80
C ALA A 541 -28.64 -3.73 -34.37
N ALA A 542 -27.87 -4.70 -34.88
CA ALA A 542 -28.42 -5.95 -35.37
C ALA A 542 -29.21 -6.69 -34.28
N ARG A 543 -28.67 -6.76 -33.06
CA ARG A 543 -29.34 -7.41 -31.93
C ARG A 543 -30.57 -6.65 -31.45
N ALA A 544 -30.52 -5.31 -31.44
CA ALA A 544 -31.65 -4.49 -31.04
C ALA A 544 -32.83 -4.66 -32.01
N LEU A 545 -32.59 -4.64 -33.32
CA LEU A 545 -33.64 -4.85 -34.33
C LEU A 545 -34.31 -6.24 -34.17
N TYR A 546 -33.52 -7.27 -33.91
CA TYR A 546 -34.05 -8.61 -33.63
C TYR A 546 -34.96 -8.62 -32.38
N LEU A 547 -34.56 -7.93 -31.30
CA LEU A 547 -35.33 -7.86 -30.06
C LEU A 547 -36.58 -6.99 -30.18
N ILE A 548 -36.57 -5.97 -31.04
CA ILE A 548 -37.74 -5.12 -31.31
C ILE A 548 -38.79 -5.88 -32.14
N ALA A 549 -38.33 -6.73 -33.07
CA ALA A 549 -39.20 -7.51 -33.93
C ALA A 549 -39.86 -8.72 -33.23
N LYS A 550 -39.26 -9.20 -32.13
CA LYS A 550 -39.80 -10.29 -31.28
C LYS A 550 -40.86 -9.73 -30.32
#